data_AF-A0A950TPM2-F1
#
_entry.id   AF-A0A950TPM2-F1
#
_cell.length_a   1.000
_cell.length_b   1.000
_cell.length_c   1.000
_cell.angle_alpha   90.00
_cell.angle_beta   90.00
_cell.angle_gamma   90.00
#
_symmetry.space_group_name_H-M   'P 1'
#
loop_
_entity.id
_entity.type
_entity.pdbx_description
1 polymer ?
#
loop_
_entity_poly.entity_id
_entity_poly.type
_entity_poly.pdbx_seq_one_letter_code
_entity_poly.pdbx_strand_id
1 'polypeptide(L)'
;LALVLPTRLGRLLLRLLPLVILADAAIAFVHVGVEAGWWPSPLPECAAPRLSTGSIAERLAAMPARPAKPCDEPTYLIPFLPISMAMMNLIFALLFAGLVSFCLVPSRWRRA
;
A
#
# COMPACT_ATOMS: atom_id res chain seq x y z
N LEU A 1 -15.71 -10.24 3.81
CA LEU A 1 -16.73 -10.12 2.72
C LEU A 1 -16.98 -11.42 1.98
N ALA A 2 -15.96 -12.05 1.36
CA ALA A 2 -16.16 -13.24 0.52
C ALA A 2 -16.80 -14.44 1.24
N LEU A 3 -16.62 -14.57 2.56
CA LEU A 3 -17.21 -15.64 3.37
C LEU A 3 -18.73 -15.49 3.63
N VAL A 4 -19.25 -14.27 3.49
CA VAL A 4 -20.62 -13.90 3.91
C VAL A 4 -21.52 -13.60 2.70
N LEU A 5 -20.93 -13.31 1.54
CA LEU A 5 -21.65 -12.95 0.32
C LEU A 5 -22.03 -14.16 -0.54
N PRO A 6 -23.04 -14.03 -1.42
CA PRO A 6 -23.41 -15.08 -2.37
C PRO A 6 -22.22 -15.52 -3.21
N THR A 7 -22.11 -16.82 -3.48
CA THR A 7 -20.93 -17.44 -4.14
C THR A 7 -20.53 -16.80 -5.47
N ARG A 8 -21.48 -16.24 -6.23
CA ARG A 8 -21.18 -15.49 -7.47
C ARG A 8 -20.47 -14.17 -7.21
N LEU A 9 -20.95 -13.40 -6.24
CA LEU A 9 -20.38 -12.10 -5.87
C LEU A 9 -19.04 -12.29 -5.13
N GLY A 10 -18.94 -13.30 -4.27
CA GLY A 10 -17.68 -13.68 -3.62
C GLY A 10 -16.59 -14.01 -4.64
N ARG A 11 -16.91 -14.77 -5.71
CA ARG A 11 -15.96 -15.05 -6.80
C ARG A 11 -15.54 -13.81 -7.58
N LEU A 12 -16.47 -12.88 -7.84
CA LEU A 12 -16.13 -11.62 -8.50
C LEU A 12 -15.17 -10.78 -7.65
N LEU A 13 -15.47 -10.62 -6.36
CA LEU A 13 -14.62 -9.88 -5.43
C LEU A 13 -13.22 -10.49 -5.32
N LEU A 14 -13.11 -11.82 -5.26
CA LEU A 14 -11.82 -12.49 -5.25
C LEU A 14 -11.01 -12.24 -6.53
N ARG A 15 -11.67 -12.14 -7.70
CA ARG A 15 -10.99 -11.78 -8.96
C ARG A 15 -10.50 -10.34 -9.01
N LEU A 16 -11.19 -9.42 -8.33
CA LEU A 16 -10.79 -8.01 -8.25
C LEU A 16 -9.70 -7.76 -7.20
N LEU A 17 -9.62 -8.62 -6.19
CA LEU A 17 -8.63 -8.53 -5.11
C LEU A 17 -7.17 -8.32 -5.59
N PRO A 18 -6.62 -9.09 -6.55
CA PRO A 18 -5.24 -8.88 -6.99
C PRO A 18 -5.03 -7.51 -7.63
N LEU A 19 -6.03 -6.94 -8.31
CA LEU A 19 -5.92 -5.59 -8.88
C LEU A 19 -5.80 -4.52 -7.79
N VAL A 20 -6.57 -4.67 -6.70
CA VAL A 20 -6.50 -3.76 -5.56
C VAL A 20 -5.14 -3.86 -4.86
N ILE A 21 -4.63 -5.08 -4.68
CA ILE A 21 -3.30 -5.29 -4.08
C ILE A 21 -2.18 -4.74 -4.98
N LEU A 22 -2.32 -4.85 -6.30
CA LEU A 22 -1.36 -4.25 -7.24
C LEU A 22 -1.35 -2.71 -7.17
N ALA A 23 -2.49 -2.08 -6.90
CA ALA A 23 -2.55 -0.64 -6.65
C ALA A 23 -1.79 -0.27 -5.36
N ASP A 24 -1.93 -1.06 -4.29
CA ASP A 24 -1.13 -0.91 -3.07
C ASP A 24 0.37 -1.10 -3.34
N ALA A 25 0.75 -2.11 -4.12
CA ALA A 25 2.14 -2.33 -4.52
C ALA A 25 2.72 -1.13 -5.30
N ALA A 26 1.93 -0.50 -6.17
CA ALA A 26 2.36 0.70 -6.88
C ALA A 26 2.63 1.87 -5.92
N ILE A 27 1.77 2.08 -4.92
CA ILE A 27 1.97 3.10 -3.88
C ILE A 27 3.20 2.78 -3.03
N ALA A 28 3.39 1.52 -2.65
CA ALA A 28 4.54 1.07 -1.89
C ALA A 28 5.85 1.27 -2.67
N PHE A 29 5.85 1.04 -3.99
CA PHE A 29 6.99 1.32 -4.85
C PHE A 29 7.35 2.81 -4.88
N VAL A 30 6.33 3.68 -4.95
CA VAL A 30 6.54 5.13 -4.83
C VAL A 30 7.20 5.48 -3.50
N HIS A 31 6.74 4.93 -2.37
CA HIS A 31 7.37 5.14 -1.06
C HIS A 31 8.82 4.62 -1.00
N VAL A 32 9.10 3.43 -1.54
CA VAL A 32 10.47 2.90 -1.57
C VAL A 32 11.39 3.81 -2.38
N GLY A 33 10.92 4.37 -3.49
CA GLY A 33 11.74 5.30 -4.27
C GLY A 33 11.95 6.65 -3.59
N VAL A 34 11.01 7.11 -2.77
CA VAL A 34 11.19 8.28 -1.89
C VAL A 34 12.28 7.99 -0.85
N GLU A 35 12.17 6.85 -0.14
CA GLU A 35 13.18 6.42 0.85
C GLU A 35 14.56 6.17 0.22
N ALA A 36 14.61 5.71 -1.03
CA ALA A 36 15.85 5.49 -1.78
C ALA A 36 16.39 6.78 -2.43
N GLY A 37 15.67 7.91 -2.34
CA GLY A 37 16.05 9.19 -2.93
C GLY A 37 15.97 9.24 -4.47
N TRP A 38 15.20 8.36 -5.10
CA TRP A 38 14.99 8.36 -6.55
C TRP A 38 14.14 9.53 -7.02
N TRP A 39 13.18 9.96 -6.19
CA TRP A 39 12.30 11.11 -6.44
C TRP A 39 11.83 11.74 -5.13
N PRO A 40 11.45 13.03 -5.14
CA PRO A 40 10.83 13.67 -3.98
C PRO A 40 9.45 13.09 -3.69
N SER A 41 9.01 13.19 -2.43
CA SER A 41 7.65 12.80 -2.05
C SER A 41 6.60 13.55 -2.90
N PRO A 42 5.70 12.84 -3.59
CA PRO A 42 4.62 13.47 -4.36
C PRO A 42 3.51 14.04 -3.45
N LEU A 43 3.48 13.62 -2.18
CA LEU A 43 2.53 14.10 -1.18
C LEU A 43 3.19 15.18 -0.33
N PRO A 44 2.47 16.26 0.01
CA PRO A 44 2.94 17.24 0.98
C PRO A 44 3.20 16.52 2.31
N GLU A 45 4.39 16.74 2.89
CA GLU A 45 4.93 16.08 4.09
C GLU A 45 4.19 16.41 5.40
N CYS A 46 2.92 16.74 5.32
CA CYS A 46 2.20 17.35 6.41
C CYS A 46 1.47 16.29 7.23
N ALA A 47 1.77 16.23 8.53
CA ALA A 47 1.12 15.39 9.50
C ALA A 47 -0.41 15.37 9.30
N ALA A 48 -1.02 14.18 9.39
CA ALA A 48 -2.46 14.02 9.31
C ALA A 48 -3.12 15.05 10.27
N PRO A 49 -3.96 15.95 9.75
CA PRO A 49 -4.51 17.03 10.54
C PRO A 49 -5.38 16.42 11.63
N ARG A 50 -5.36 17.01 12.84
CA ARG A 50 -6.34 16.62 13.86
C ARG A 50 -7.72 16.71 13.22
N LEU A 51 -8.49 15.63 13.30
CA LEU A 51 -9.81 15.57 12.70
C LEU A 51 -10.75 16.54 13.45
N SER A 52 -10.71 17.83 13.10
CA SER A 52 -11.66 18.85 13.56
C SER A 52 -12.98 18.71 12.80
N THR A 53 -14.01 19.46 13.19
CA THR A 53 -15.19 19.69 12.34
C THR A 53 -14.86 20.89 11.43
N GLY A 54 -14.60 20.65 10.14
CA GLY A 54 -14.17 21.69 9.19
C GLY A 54 -13.90 21.13 7.80
N SER A 55 -13.74 22.03 6.82
CA SER A 55 -13.44 21.70 5.42
C SER A 55 -12.03 21.10 5.26
N ILE A 56 -11.77 20.42 4.13
CA ILE A 56 -10.42 19.88 3.83
C ILE A 56 -9.39 21.02 3.77
N ALA A 57 -9.78 22.18 3.22
CA ALA A 57 -8.90 23.34 3.11
C ALA A 57 -8.44 23.88 4.48
N GLU A 58 -9.35 24.01 5.45
CA GLU A 58 -9.01 24.46 6.81
C GLU A 58 -8.08 23.49 7.52
N ARG A 59 -8.24 22.19 7.26
CA ARG A 59 -7.36 21.15 7.82
C ARG A 59 -5.96 21.22 7.24
N LEU A 60 -5.84 21.46 5.93
CA LEU A 60 -4.55 21.65 5.26
C LEU A 60 -3.86 22.93 5.76
N ALA A 61 -4.62 24.01 5.98
CA ALA A 61 -4.08 25.26 6.52
C ALA A 61 -3.55 25.12 7.97
N ALA A 62 -4.10 24.18 8.75
CA ALA A 62 -3.68 23.93 10.12
C ALA A 62 -2.47 22.96 10.25
N MET A 63 -1.88 22.54 9.14
CA MET A 63 -0.75 21.61 9.15
C MET A 63 0.56 22.30 9.61
N PRO A 64 1.38 21.63 10.44
CA PRO A 64 2.71 22.13 10.77
C PRO A 64 3.60 22.16 9.52
N ALA A 65 4.51 23.14 9.45
CA ALA A 65 5.38 23.35 8.29
C ALA A 65 6.36 22.19 8.02
N ARG A 66 6.53 21.25 8.95
CA ARG A 66 7.39 20.06 8.81
C ARG A 66 6.77 18.83 9.48
N PRO A 67 6.95 17.62 8.90
CA PRO A 67 6.52 16.38 9.52
C PRO A 67 7.31 16.09 10.81
N ALA A 68 6.68 15.33 11.71
CA ALA A 68 7.40 14.73 12.85
C ALA A 68 8.38 13.62 12.42
N LYS A 69 8.14 13.00 11.25
CA LYS A 69 9.05 12.04 10.61
C LYS A 69 9.08 12.25 9.09
N PRO A 70 10.24 12.51 8.48
CA PRO A 70 10.34 12.70 7.04
C PRO A 70 10.07 11.38 6.29
N CYS A 71 9.45 11.49 5.12
CA CYS A 71 9.14 10.34 4.24
C CYS A 71 10.40 9.74 3.59
N ASP A 72 11.46 10.53 3.47
CA ASP A 72 12.75 10.12 2.90
C ASP A 72 13.60 9.31 3.89
N GLU A 73 13.21 9.24 5.17
CA GLU A 73 13.95 8.51 6.19
C GLU A 73 13.37 7.10 6.39
N PRO A 74 14.07 6.04 5.94
CA PRO A 74 13.57 4.68 6.00
C PRO A 74 13.36 4.22 7.44
N THR A 75 12.20 3.60 7.69
CA THR A 75 11.91 2.96 8.98
C THR A 75 12.30 1.50 8.93
N TYR A 76 13.36 1.13 9.65
CA TYR A 76 13.77 -0.27 9.78
C TYR A 76 13.13 -0.91 11.00
N LEU A 77 12.39 -2.01 10.80
CA LEU A 77 11.84 -2.80 11.89
C LEU A 77 12.91 -3.67 12.55
N ILE A 78 13.83 -4.21 11.73
CA ILE A 78 14.92 -5.07 12.16
C ILE A 78 16.23 -4.28 11.93
N PRO A 79 16.95 -3.86 12.99
CA PRO A 79 18.08 -2.92 12.87
C PRO A 79 19.22 -3.38 11.97
N PHE A 80 19.39 -4.69 11.79
CA PHE A 80 20.48 -5.30 11.03
C PHE A 80 20.09 -5.71 9.60
N LEU A 81 18.84 -5.47 9.20
CA LEU A 81 18.32 -5.84 7.90
C LEU A 81 18.01 -4.57 7.12
N PRO A 82 18.64 -4.33 5.95
CA PRO A 82 18.41 -3.13 5.14
C PRO A 82 17.09 -3.22 4.36
N ILE A 83 16.00 -3.56 5.06
CA ILE A 83 14.65 -3.65 4.51
C ILE A 83 13.77 -2.74 5.36
N SER A 84 13.35 -1.63 4.77
CA SER A 84 12.43 -0.70 5.40
C SER A 84 11.01 -1.29 5.45
N MET A 85 10.17 -0.72 6.30
CA MET A 85 8.75 -1.06 6.35
C MET A 85 8.05 -0.88 5.00
N ALA A 86 8.42 0.15 4.21
CA ALA A 86 7.87 0.35 2.88
C ALA A 86 8.27 -0.79 1.92
N MET A 87 9.53 -1.22 1.97
CA MET A 87 10.03 -2.34 1.17
C MET A 87 9.37 -3.67 1.59
N MET A 88 9.16 -3.90 2.89
CA MET A 88 8.41 -5.05 3.37
C MET A 88 6.98 -5.06 2.83
N ASN A 89 6.30 -3.91 2.84
CA ASN A 89 4.94 -3.80 2.30
C ASN A 89 4.92 -4.13 0.80
N LEU A 90 5.85 -3.57 0.02
CA LEU A 90 5.96 -3.85 -1.41
C LEU A 90 6.15 -5.35 -1.69
N ILE A 91 7.09 -5.99 -0.99
CA ILE A 91 7.35 -7.43 -1.14
C ILE A 91 6.10 -8.23 -0.79
N PHE A 92 5.45 -7.91 0.34
CA PHE A 92 4.25 -8.61 0.78
C PHE A 92 3.10 -8.46 -0.23
N ALA A 93 2.85 -7.24 -0.72
CA ALA A 93 1.81 -6.97 -1.70
C ALA A 93 2.04 -7.76 -3.00
N LEU A 94 3.26 -7.79 -3.52
CA LEU A 94 3.60 -8.56 -4.73
C LEU A 94 3.44 -10.06 -4.54
N LEU A 95 3.95 -10.62 -3.44
CA LEU A 95 3.83 -12.04 -3.12
C LEU A 95 2.36 -12.44 -2.95
N PHE A 96 1.59 -11.63 -2.22
CA PHE A 96 0.18 -11.91 -1.96
C PHE A 96 -0.67 -11.78 -3.24
N ALA A 97 -0.45 -10.73 -4.04
CA ALA A 97 -1.11 -10.59 -5.34
C ALA A 97 -0.78 -11.75 -6.28
N GLY A 98 0.49 -12.17 -6.33
CA GLY A 98 0.96 -13.32 -7.11
C GLY A 98 0.30 -14.62 -6.65
N LEU A 99 0.28 -14.89 -5.34
CA LEU A 99 -0.33 -16.08 -4.76
C LEU A 99 -1.84 -16.12 -5.03
N VAL A 100 -2.55 -15.02 -4.79
CA VAL A 100 -4.00 -14.92 -5.04
C VAL A 100 -4.29 -15.12 -6.53
N SER A 101 -3.54 -14.44 -7.41
CA SER A 101 -3.69 -14.61 -8.85
C SER A 101 -3.46 -16.05 -9.26
N PHE A 102 -2.38 -16.66 -8.78
CA PHE A 102 -2.08 -18.07 -9.00
C PHE A 102 -3.23 -18.94 -8.52
N CYS A 103 -3.73 -18.79 -7.30
CA CYS A 103 -4.87 -19.53 -6.72
C CYS A 103 -6.21 -19.33 -7.45
N LEU A 104 -6.37 -18.28 -8.23
CA LEU A 104 -7.56 -18.03 -9.03
C LEU A 104 -7.48 -18.63 -10.45
N VAL A 105 -6.28 -19.00 -10.92
CA VAL A 105 -6.11 -19.68 -12.21
C VAL A 105 -6.85 -21.04 -12.20
N PRO A 106 -7.71 -21.33 -13.19
CA PRO A 106 -8.39 -22.62 -13.30
C PRO A 106 -7.41 -23.80 -13.29
N SER A 107 -7.76 -24.89 -12.60
CA SER A 107 -6.92 -26.10 -12.46
C SER A 107 -6.48 -26.75 -13.77
N ARG A 108 -7.18 -26.45 -14.87
CA ARG A 108 -6.81 -26.84 -16.25
C ARG A 108 -5.49 -26.23 -16.75
N TRP A 109 -5.05 -25.11 -16.19
CA TRP A 109 -3.75 -24.47 -16.49
C TRP A 109 -2.66 -24.78 -15.44
N ARG A 110 -2.96 -25.54 -14.38
CA ARG A 110 -1.99 -25.90 -13.33
C ARG A 110 -1.28 -27.23 -13.55
N ARG A 111 -1.72 -28.01 -14.55
CA ARG A 111 -1.25 -29.38 -14.85
C ARG A 111 -0.52 -29.52 -16.19
N ALA A 112 -0.27 -28.42 -16.88
CA ALA A 112 0.65 -28.34 -18.02
C ALA A 112 1.94 -27.67 -17.53
#